data_AF-A0A2E0QBB9-F1
#
_entry.id   AF-A0A2E0QBB9-F1
#
_cell.length_a   1.000
_cell.length_b   1.000
_cell.length_c   1.000
_cell.angle_alpha   90.00
_cell.angle_beta   90.00
_cell.angle_gamma   90.00
#
_symmetry.space_group_name_H-M   'P 1'
#
loop_
_entity.id
_entity.type
_entity.pdbx_description
1 polymer ?
#
loop_
_entity_poly.entity_id
_entity_poly.type
_entity_poly.pdbx_seq_one_letter_code
_entity_poly.pdbx_strand_id
1 'polypeptide(L)'
;EPSPSQALSVNGSARLTQYLFLEDYAGGDSKTAGIFSYNDLLYFRRHTSGTDAYEADLMSLSLLNGNLSTTGEFISTNSNQFRMVQGNYGVFFRNDGTNTYLLLTTSGDQYGGWNSLRPFSINNSSGDVYIGGNAMAVRHGGNVEIGNSLVFTSDRKEKESIEPLHDSLKTLSHLQGVSYVWKNKTKDQALQYGLIAQEVEKTYPNLISYNKETDIKSVNYIGLIAPMIEAIKELKAENEALKTRLDKLETEGTNIEQ
;
A
#
# COMPACT_ATOMS: atom_id res chain seq x y z
N GLU A 1 -52.92 -27.81 -34.64
CA GLU A 1 -52.01 -26.66 -34.53
C GLU A 1 -52.62 -25.64 -33.58
N PRO A 2 -51.96 -25.17 -32.51
CA PRO A 2 -52.43 -24.00 -31.79
C PRO A 2 -51.79 -22.73 -32.37
N SER A 3 -52.59 -21.68 -32.55
CA SER A 3 -52.14 -20.39 -33.07
C SER A 3 -51.33 -19.60 -32.03
N PRO A 4 -50.29 -18.84 -32.45
CA PRO A 4 -49.55 -17.96 -31.55
C PRO A 4 -50.10 -16.55 -31.62
N SER A 5 -50.69 -16.04 -30.53
CA SER A 5 -50.62 -14.64 -30.07
C SER A 5 -51.72 -14.34 -29.04
N GLN A 6 -51.38 -14.42 -27.76
CA GLN A 6 -52.09 -13.64 -26.74
C GLN A 6 -51.41 -12.28 -26.66
N ALA A 7 -51.90 -11.32 -27.45
CA ALA A 7 -51.55 -9.91 -27.26
C ALA A 7 -52.29 -9.37 -26.03
N LEU A 8 -51.54 -8.97 -25.00
CA LEU A 8 -52.09 -8.34 -23.80
C LEU A 8 -52.54 -6.91 -24.16
N SER A 9 -53.85 -6.65 -24.21
CA SER A 9 -54.39 -5.28 -24.35
C SER A 9 -54.78 -4.72 -22.99
N VAL A 10 -54.29 -3.51 -22.66
CA VAL A 10 -54.67 -2.79 -21.43
C VAL A 10 -55.46 -1.54 -21.82
N ASN A 11 -56.68 -1.38 -21.28
CA ASN A 11 -57.55 -0.21 -21.49
C ASN A 11 -57.72 0.56 -20.17
N GLY A 12 -57.35 1.84 -20.15
CA GLY A 12 -57.35 2.72 -18.97
C GLY A 12 -55.94 3.21 -18.60
N SER A 13 -55.83 4.31 -17.83
CA SER A 13 -54.56 4.89 -17.36
C SER A 13 -53.82 3.92 -16.43
N ALA A 14 -53.15 2.94 -17.01
CA ALA A 14 -52.36 1.94 -16.32
C ALA A 14 -50.93 2.44 -16.15
N ARG A 15 -50.48 2.58 -14.89
CA ARG A 15 -49.04 2.50 -14.60
C ARG A 15 -48.64 1.04 -14.82
N LEU A 16 -47.99 0.75 -15.95
CA LEU A 16 -47.47 -0.57 -16.31
C LEU A 16 -46.37 -1.00 -15.33
N THR A 17 -46.73 -1.68 -14.24
CA THR A 17 -45.81 -2.57 -13.52
C THR A 17 -45.81 -3.88 -14.30
N GLN A 18 -44.87 -4.06 -15.23
CA GLN A 18 -44.79 -5.28 -16.03
C GLN A 18 -44.48 -6.49 -15.11
N TYR A 19 -45.35 -7.49 -15.12
CA TYR A 19 -45.11 -8.81 -14.52
C TYR A 19 -44.99 -9.82 -15.65
N LEU A 20 -43.83 -10.49 -15.78
CA LEU A 20 -43.68 -11.66 -16.64
C LEU A 20 -43.82 -12.90 -15.75
N PHE A 21 -44.91 -13.65 -15.93
CA PHE A 21 -45.13 -14.93 -15.27
C PHE A 21 -44.70 -16.06 -16.20
N LEU A 22 -43.83 -16.95 -15.70
CA LEU A 22 -43.55 -18.23 -16.33
C LEU A 22 -44.20 -19.31 -15.45
N GLU A 23 -45.22 -19.97 -15.99
CA GLU A 23 -45.86 -21.12 -15.36
C GLU A 23 -45.38 -22.40 -16.05
N ASP A 24 -44.77 -23.32 -15.29
CA ASP A 24 -44.58 -24.70 -15.74
C ASP A 24 -45.78 -25.51 -15.26
N TYR A 25 -46.79 -25.66 -16.12
CA TYR A 25 -47.96 -26.48 -15.82
C TYR A 25 -47.68 -27.95 -16.13
N ALA A 26 -46.81 -28.57 -15.32
CA ALA A 26 -46.58 -30.02 -15.35
C ALA A 26 -47.27 -30.69 -14.15
N GLY A 27 -48.60 -30.78 -14.20
CA GLY A 27 -49.35 -31.83 -13.49
C GLY A 27 -49.32 -31.83 -11.95
N GLY A 28 -49.67 -30.73 -11.30
CA GLY A 28 -50.15 -30.75 -9.89
C GLY A 28 -49.56 -29.70 -8.96
N ASP A 29 -48.34 -29.22 -9.23
CA ASP A 29 -47.68 -28.18 -8.43
C ASP A 29 -47.38 -26.95 -9.29
N SER A 30 -48.05 -25.82 -9.04
CA SER A 30 -47.76 -24.56 -9.72
C SER A 30 -46.42 -23.99 -9.25
N LYS A 31 -45.33 -24.36 -9.93
CA LYS A 31 -44.04 -23.68 -9.80
C LYS A 31 -44.09 -22.43 -10.65
N THR A 32 -44.46 -21.30 -10.04
CA THR A 32 -44.42 -20.01 -10.75
C THR A 32 -43.08 -19.33 -10.49
N ALA A 33 -42.44 -18.88 -11.57
CA ALA A 33 -41.30 -17.98 -11.51
C ALA A 33 -41.73 -16.63 -12.08
N GLY A 34 -41.52 -15.56 -11.33
CA GLY A 34 -41.93 -14.21 -11.71
C GLY A 34 -40.80 -13.20 -11.57
N ILE A 35 -40.72 -12.26 -12.52
CA ILE A 35 -39.84 -11.09 -12.43
C ILE A 35 -40.73 -9.86 -12.30
N PHE A 36 -40.51 -9.04 -11.27
CA PHE A 36 -41.24 -7.79 -11.06
C PHE A 36 -40.32 -6.67 -10.57
N SER A 37 -40.66 -5.42 -10.90
CA SER A 37 -39.95 -4.23 -10.45
C SER A 37 -40.81 -3.43 -9.45
N TYR A 38 -40.21 -3.01 -8.34
CA TYR A 38 -40.86 -2.16 -7.34
C TYR A 38 -39.81 -1.29 -6.61
N ASN A 39 -40.06 0.02 -6.52
CA ASN A 39 -39.14 1.00 -5.90
C ASN A 39 -37.68 0.86 -6.40
N ASP A 40 -37.48 0.83 -7.72
CA ASP A 40 -36.18 0.69 -8.39
C ASP A 40 -35.43 -0.62 -8.11
N LEU A 41 -36.07 -1.59 -7.45
CA LEU A 41 -35.54 -2.93 -7.21
C LEU A 41 -36.18 -3.94 -8.17
N LEU A 42 -35.36 -4.83 -8.73
CA LEU A 42 -35.81 -5.96 -9.55
C LEU A 42 -35.85 -7.22 -8.68
N TYR A 43 -37.03 -7.82 -8.55
CA TYR A 43 -37.26 -9.00 -7.74
C TYR A 43 -37.42 -10.24 -8.63
N PHE A 44 -36.81 -11.35 -8.23
CA PHE A 44 -37.06 -12.67 -8.80
C PHE A 44 -37.78 -13.53 -7.75
N ARG A 45 -38.99 -13.99 -8.07
CA ARG A 45 -39.80 -14.83 -7.20
C ARG A 45 -39.76 -16.27 -7.69
N ARG A 46 -39.45 -17.22 -6.80
CA ARG A 46 -39.75 -18.65 -7.00
C ARG A 46 -40.87 -19.05 -6.04
N HIS A 47 -42.05 -19.36 -6.54
CA HIS A 47 -43.17 -19.81 -5.72
C HIS A 47 -43.06 -21.33 -5.48
N THR A 48 -43.02 -21.73 -4.21
CA THR A 48 -43.19 -23.13 -3.77
C THR A 48 -44.35 -23.09 -2.78
N SER A 49 -45.38 -23.92 -2.97
CA SER A 49 -46.64 -23.82 -2.21
C SER A 49 -46.41 -23.85 -0.68
N GLY A 50 -46.69 -22.74 -0.01
CA GLY A 50 -46.57 -22.59 1.45
C GLY A 50 -46.55 -21.11 1.85
N THR A 51 -47.26 -20.79 2.93
CA THR A 51 -47.52 -19.46 3.52
C THR A 51 -46.39 -18.42 3.38
N ASP A 52 -46.71 -17.37 2.62
CA ASP A 52 -46.24 -15.98 2.66
C ASP A 52 -45.02 -15.66 3.54
N ALA A 53 -43.82 -15.82 2.97
CA ALA A 53 -42.63 -15.07 3.38
C ALA A 53 -42.31 -14.05 2.27
N TYR A 54 -42.61 -12.78 2.55
CA TYR A 54 -42.44 -11.63 1.67
C TYR A 54 -41.02 -11.06 1.73
N GLU A 55 -39.97 -11.84 1.48
CA GLU A 55 -38.63 -11.29 1.17
C GLU A 55 -37.93 -12.22 0.18
N ALA A 56 -37.76 -11.76 -1.07
CA ALA A 56 -36.89 -12.43 -2.03
C ALA A 56 -35.49 -11.85 -1.86
N ASP A 57 -34.77 -12.31 -0.84
CA ASP A 57 -33.31 -12.16 -0.81
C ASP A 57 -32.77 -12.92 -2.03
N LEU A 58 -32.22 -12.20 -3.00
CA LEU A 58 -31.55 -12.82 -4.14
C LEU A 58 -30.29 -13.52 -3.65
N MET A 59 -30.39 -14.79 -3.25
CA MET A 59 -29.25 -15.54 -2.69
C MET A 59 -28.09 -15.70 -3.68
N SER A 60 -28.36 -15.65 -4.99
CA SER A 60 -27.32 -15.56 -6.02
C SER A 60 -27.89 -15.06 -7.34
N LEU A 61 -27.45 -13.90 -7.83
CA LEU A 61 -27.66 -13.49 -9.23
C LEU A 61 -26.47 -13.94 -10.08
N SER A 62 -26.48 -15.20 -10.51
CA SER A 62 -25.47 -15.76 -11.42
C SER A 62 -25.93 -15.66 -12.88
N LEU A 63 -26.07 -14.44 -13.41
CA LEU A 63 -26.56 -14.22 -14.79
C LEU A 63 -25.76 -13.17 -15.58
N LEU A 64 -24.72 -12.56 -15.01
CA LEU A 64 -23.88 -11.58 -15.69
C LEU A 64 -22.71 -12.29 -16.38
N ASN A 65 -22.97 -12.90 -17.54
CA ASN A 65 -21.89 -13.28 -18.46
C ASN A 65 -21.42 -11.98 -19.18
N GLY A 66 -20.78 -11.08 -18.43
CA GLY A 66 -20.44 -9.74 -18.90
C GLY A 66 -20.09 -8.77 -17.76
N ASN A 67 -19.96 -7.49 -18.11
CA ASN A 67 -19.64 -6.43 -17.15
C ASN A 67 -20.86 -6.08 -16.29
N LEU A 68 -20.61 -5.80 -15.01
CA LEU A 68 -21.58 -5.20 -14.09
C LEU A 68 -21.25 -3.72 -13.90
N SER A 69 -22.21 -2.84 -14.20
CA SER A 69 -22.11 -1.40 -13.95
C SER A 69 -23.25 -0.95 -13.04
N THR A 70 -22.93 -0.13 -12.04
CA THR A 70 -23.90 0.54 -11.15
C THR A 70 -23.54 2.02 -11.06
N THR A 71 -24.52 2.86 -10.75
CA THR A 71 -24.33 4.28 -10.45
C THR A 71 -24.10 4.56 -8.97
N GLY A 72 -24.29 3.55 -8.10
CA GLY A 72 -24.12 3.64 -6.65
C GLY A 72 -22.94 2.81 -6.12
N GLU A 73 -22.86 2.66 -4.80
CA GLU A 73 -21.82 1.83 -4.15
C GLU A 73 -22.15 0.34 -4.23
N PHE A 74 -21.12 -0.50 -4.37
CA PHE A 74 -21.24 -1.95 -4.18
C PHE A 74 -20.98 -2.30 -2.70
N ILE A 75 -22.01 -2.74 -1.98
CA ILE A 75 -21.92 -3.09 -0.57
C ILE A 75 -21.90 -4.61 -0.40
N SER A 76 -20.86 -5.14 0.25
CA SER A 76 -20.80 -6.54 0.69
C SER A 76 -20.67 -6.61 2.21
N THR A 77 -21.59 -7.32 2.84
CA THR A 77 -21.61 -7.57 4.30
C THR A 77 -20.91 -8.88 4.69
N ASN A 78 -20.38 -9.63 3.72
CA ASN A 78 -19.54 -10.79 3.98
C ASN A 78 -18.13 -10.35 4.38
N SER A 79 -17.44 -11.11 5.22
CA SER A 79 -16.03 -10.82 5.49
C SER A 79 -15.16 -10.95 4.25
N ASN A 80 -15.39 -11.94 3.39
CA ASN A 80 -14.74 -12.09 2.08
C ASN A 80 -15.59 -11.38 1.02
N GLN A 81 -15.19 -10.17 0.62
CA GLN A 81 -16.06 -9.25 -0.11
C GLN A 81 -16.00 -9.43 -1.63
N PHE A 82 -14.84 -9.18 -2.23
CA PHE A 82 -14.65 -9.19 -3.68
C PHE A 82 -13.54 -10.14 -4.08
N ARG A 83 -13.81 -11.09 -4.97
CA ARG A 83 -12.85 -12.11 -5.41
C ARG A 83 -12.59 -12.05 -6.92
N MET A 84 -11.31 -12.06 -7.26
CA MET A 84 -10.78 -12.20 -8.61
C MET A 84 -10.21 -13.61 -8.75
N VAL A 85 -10.60 -14.36 -9.78
CA VAL A 85 -10.13 -15.72 -10.02
C VAL A 85 -9.56 -15.82 -11.43
N GLN A 86 -8.32 -16.33 -11.52
CA GLN A 86 -7.71 -16.67 -12.80
C GLN A 86 -6.73 -17.83 -12.62
N GLY A 87 -6.82 -18.82 -13.51
CA GLY A 87 -6.03 -20.04 -13.40
C GLY A 87 -6.27 -20.74 -12.06
N ASN A 88 -5.18 -21.09 -11.38
CA ASN A 88 -5.20 -21.86 -10.13
C ASN A 88 -5.29 -20.99 -8.86
N TYR A 89 -5.49 -19.66 -8.99
CA TYR A 89 -5.48 -18.74 -7.85
C TYR A 89 -6.72 -17.85 -7.78
N GLY A 90 -7.12 -17.56 -6.55
CA GLY A 90 -8.04 -16.49 -6.20
C GLY A 90 -7.31 -15.41 -5.41
N VAL A 91 -7.67 -14.15 -5.67
CA VAL A 91 -7.26 -12.98 -4.90
C VAL A 91 -8.51 -12.26 -4.43
N PHE A 92 -8.60 -11.87 -3.16
CA PHE A 92 -9.81 -11.22 -2.68
C PHE A 92 -9.57 -10.20 -1.58
N PHE A 93 -10.45 -9.21 -1.55
CA PHE A 93 -10.56 -8.26 -0.45
C PHE A 93 -11.31 -8.92 0.70
N ARG A 94 -10.74 -8.82 1.90
CA ARG A 94 -11.38 -9.28 3.15
C ARG A 94 -11.40 -8.15 4.17
N ASN A 95 -12.53 -7.93 4.82
CA ASN A 95 -12.62 -7.13 6.04
C ASN A 95 -13.13 -8.02 7.18
N ASP A 96 -12.35 -8.16 8.24
CA ASP A 96 -12.71 -9.00 9.40
C ASP A 96 -13.18 -8.20 10.62
N GLY A 97 -13.46 -6.91 10.43
CA GLY A 97 -13.82 -5.96 11.48
C GLY A 97 -12.62 -5.27 12.12
N THR A 98 -11.44 -5.92 12.18
CA THR A 98 -10.22 -5.31 12.74
C THR A 98 -9.30 -4.79 11.64
N ASN A 99 -9.12 -5.57 10.59
CA ASN A 99 -8.24 -5.22 9.48
C ASN A 99 -8.94 -5.48 8.13
N THR A 100 -8.48 -4.76 7.12
CA THR A 100 -8.80 -4.99 5.72
C THR A 100 -7.59 -5.59 5.02
N TYR A 101 -7.76 -6.64 4.24
CA TYR A 101 -6.70 -7.41 3.61
C TYR A 101 -6.90 -7.55 2.10
N LEU A 102 -5.78 -7.70 1.39
CA LEU A 102 -5.73 -8.38 0.10
C LEU A 102 -5.15 -9.78 0.32
N LEU A 103 -5.98 -10.82 0.17
CA LEU A 103 -5.62 -12.20 0.46
C LEU A 103 -5.49 -13.06 -0.80
N LEU A 104 -4.66 -14.09 -0.71
CA LEU A 104 -4.33 -15.03 -1.77
C LEU A 104 -4.78 -16.44 -1.36
N THR A 105 -5.33 -17.22 -2.29
CA THR A 105 -5.63 -18.64 -2.06
C THR A 105 -4.40 -19.53 -2.23
N THR A 106 -4.50 -20.79 -1.80
CA THR A 106 -3.56 -21.84 -2.22
C THR A 106 -3.76 -22.16 -3.70
N SER A 107 -2.70 -22.60 -4.39
CA SER A 107 -2.78 -23.04 -5.78
C SER A 107 -3.72 -24.24 -5.92
N GLY A 108 -4.66 -24.17 -6.86
CA GLY A 108 -5.67 -25.20 -7.12
C GLY A 108 -6.92 -25.06 -6.26
N ASP A 109 -6.95 -24.08 -5.36
CA ASP A 109 -8.08 -23.77 -4.48
C ASP A 109 -8.57 -22.32 -4.68
N GLN A 110 -8.72 -21.90 -5.94
CA GLN A 110 -9.03 -20.51 -6.29
C GLN A 110 -10.33 -19.96 -5.69
N TYR A 111 -11.26 -20.83 -5.31
CA TYR A 111 -12.52 -20.46 -4.67
C TYR A 111 -12.54 -20.66 -3.15
N GLY A 112 -11.50 -21.28 -2.57
CA GLY A 112 -11.44 -21.59 -1.15
C GLY A 112 -10.86 -20.47 -0.28
N GLY A 113 -10.27 -20.90 0.84
CA GLY A 113 -9.72 -20.03 1.88
C GLY A 113 -8.43 -19.32 1.47
N TRP A 114 -7.91 -18.48 2.35
CA TRP A 114 -6.62 -17.84 2.15
C TRP A 114 -5.45 -18.71 2.65
N ASN A 115 -4.28 -18.55 2.03
CA ASN A 115 -3.03 -19.20 2.44
C ASN A 115 -2.33 -18.38 3.57
N SER A 116 -1.06 -18.65 3.87
CA SER A 116 -0.30 -17.96 4.93
C SER A 116 0.33 -16.61 4.51
N LEU A 117 0.32 -16.26 3.22
CA LEU A 117 0.93 -15.02 2.71
C LEU A 117 0.06 -13.80 3.05
N ARG A 118 0.69 -12.70 3.45
CA ARG A 118 0.03 -11.43 3.79
C ARG A 118 0.67 -10.28 3.01
N PRO A 119 0.39 -10.15 1.70
CA PRO A 119 1.04 -9.14 0.88
C PRO A 119 0.65 -7.71 1.30
N PHE A 120 -0.60 -7.48 1.71
CA PHE A 120 -1.10 -6.16 2.10
C PHE A 120 -2.24 -6.25 3.13
N SER A 121 -2.18 -5.41 4.16
CA SER A 121 -3.29 -5.21 5.10
C SER A 121 -3.33 -3.80 5.68
N ILE A 122 -4.52 -3.34 6.06
CA ILE A 122 -4.77 -2.08 6.75
C ILE A 122 -5.40 -2.40 8.10
N ASN A 123 -4.91 -1.78 9.17
CA ASN A 123 -5.67 -1.75 10.43
C ASN A 123 -6.80 -0.74 10.34
N ASN A 124 -8.05 -1.19 10.48
CA ASN A 124 -9.21 -0.34 10.26
C ASN A 124 -9.31 0.81 11.28
N SER A 125 -8.77 0.63 12.49
CA SER A 125 -8.86 1.63 13.56
C SER A 125 -7.74 2.66 13.51
N SER A 126 -6.50 2.25 13.24
CA SER A 126 -5.36 3.19 13.20
C SER A 126 -5.08 3.74 11.80
N GLY A 127 -5.55 3.06 10.75
CA GLY A 127 -5.17 3.36 9.37
C GLY A 127 -3.77 2.89 9.00
N ASP A 128 -3.07 2.17 9.88
CA ASP A 128 -1.73 1.64 9.61
C ASP A 128 -1.76 0.62 8.47
N VAL A 129 -0.77 0.69 7.60
CA VAL A 129 -0.61 -0.22 6.46
C VAL A 129 0.55 -1.17 6.72
N TYR A 130 0.33 -2.46 6.46
CA TYR A 130 1.35 -3.50 6.58
C TYR A 130 1.53 -4.19 5.23
N ILE A 131 2.78 -4.41 4.83
CA ILE A 131 3.14 -5.00 3.54
C ILE A 131 4.10 -6.17 3.77
N GLY A 132 3.88 -7.26 3.02
CA GLY A 132 4.78 -8.41 3.00
C GLY A 132 4.88 -9.14 4.34
N GLY A 133 3.78 -9.32 5.06
CA GLY A 133 3.76 -10.01 6.36
C GLY A 133 4.49 -9.23 7.45
N ASN A 134 4.28 -7.91 7.51
CA ASN A 134 4.95 -6.96 8.41
C ASN A 134 6.44 -6.74 8.08
N ALA A 135 6.91 -7.10 6.89
CA ALA A 135 8.24 -6.71 6.42
C ALA A 135 8.37 -5.18 6.33
N MET A 136 7.28 -4.48 6.02
CA MET A 136 7.17 -3.03 6.12
C MET A 136 5.85 -2.65 6.80
N ALA A 137 5.90 -1.68 7.71
CA ALA A 137 4.72 -1.05 8.30
C ALA A 137 4.78 0.46 8.10
N VAL A 138 3.68 1.05 7.60
CA VAL A 138 3.51 2.49 7.47
C VAL A 138 2.51 2.91 8.52
N ARG A 139 2.99 3.70 9.50
CA ARG A 139 2.13 4.29 10.52
C ARG A 139 1.36 5.45 9.93
N HIS A 140 0.05 5.48 10.12
CA HIS A 140 -0.77 6.56 9.57
C HIS A 140 -0.28 7.93 10.09
N GLY A 141 0.12 8.82 9.17
CA GLY A 141 0.67 10.13 9.51
C GLY A 141 2.06 10.13 10.15
N GLY A 142 2.76 8.99 10.15
CA GLY A 142 4.00 8.80 10.91
C GLY A 142 5.11 8.09 10.14
N ASN A 143 5.80 7.21 10.85
CA ASN A 143 7.03 6.54 10.42
C ASN A 143 6.75 5.39 9.43
N VAL A 144 7.79 5.06 8.66
CA VAL A 144 7.88 3.79 7.94
C VAL A 144 8.87 2.90 8.69
N GLU A 145 8.38 1.75 9.14
CA GLU A 145 9.17 0.72 9.81
C GLU A 145 9.54 -0.37 8.82
N ILE A 146 10.81 -0.76 8.81
CA ILE A 146 11.32 -1.86 8.01
C ILE A 146 11.75 -2.97 8.98
N GLY A 147 11.12 -4.14 8.87
CA GLY A 147 11.34 -5.24 9.81
C GLY A 147 12.69 -5.95 9.69
N ASN A 148 13.39 -5.76 8.56
CA ASN A 148 14.72 -6.32 8.29
C ASN A 148 15.66 -5.24 7.76
N SER A 149 16.35 -5.48 6.65
CA SER A 149 17.33 -4.55 6.07
C SER A 149 16.81 -3.88 4.80
N LEU A 150 17.18 -2.61 4.62
CA LEU A 150 17.10 -1.92 3.33
C LEU A 150 18.38 -2.18 2.53
N VAL A 151 18.23 -2.72 1.32
CA VAL A 151 19.34 -3.03 0.43
C VAL A 151 19.35 -2.03 -0.72
N PHE A 152 20.51 -1.40 -0.97
CA PHE A 152 20.69 -0.41 -2.04
C PHE A 152 21.55 -0.99 -3.16
N THR A 153 21.05 -0.98 -4.39
CA THR A 153 21.80 -1.39 -5.58
C THR A 153 23.03 -0.50 -5.78
N SER A 154 24.21 -1.11 -5.94
CA SER A 154 25.49 -0.39 -6.02
C SER A 154 26.52 -1.10 -6.92
N ASP A 155 26.05 -1.94 -7.84
CA ASP A 155 26.90 -2.71 -8.77
C ASP A 155 27.70 -1.76 -9.69
N ARG A 156 28.97 -2.10 -9.98
CA ARG A 156 29.82 -1.36 -10.92
C ARG A 156 29.22 -1.29 -12.32
N LYS A 157 28.48 -2.32 -12.74
CA LYS A 157 27.83 -2.37 -14.07
C LYS A 157 26.78 -1.30 -14.28
N GLU A 158 26.18 -0.81 -13.19
CA GLU A 158 25.13 0.21 -13.19
C GLU A 158 25.71 1.62 -12.97
N LYS A 159 27.02 1.81 -13.11
CA LYS A 159 27.73 3.08 -12.81
C LYS A 159 28.70 3.45 -13.93
N GLU A 160 28.75 4.74 -14.23
CA GLU A 160 29.70 5.35 -15.16
C GLU A 160 30.41 6.55 -14.50
N SER A 161 31.51 7.02 -15.11
CA SER A 161 32.26 8.21 -14.66
C SER A 161 32.61 8.19 -13.16
N ILE A 162 33.17 7.06 -12.69
CA ILE A 162 33.48 6.82 -11.28
C ILE A 162 34.80 7.50 -10.91
N GLU A 163 34.72 8.60 -10.17
CA GLU A 163 35.88 9.33 -9.63
C GLU A 163 35.98 9.17 -8.09
N PRO A 164 37.18 9.07 -7.51
CA PRO A 164 37.37 9.13 -6.06
C PRO A 164 36.89 10.47 -5.48
N LEU A 165 36.43 10.45 -4.22
CA LEU A 165 36.17 11.68 -3.47
C LEU A 165 37.46 12.17 -2.83
N HIS A 166 37.61 13.50 -2.77
CA HIS A 166 38.76 14.19 -2.20
C HIS A 166 38.29 15.34 -1.30
N ASP A 167 39.15 15.80 -0.40
CA ASP A 167 38.87 16.87 0.57
C ASP A 167 37.59 16.62 1.38
N SER A 168 37.26 15.35 1.62
CA SER A 168 35.99 14.96 2.25
C SER A 168 35.94 15.37 3.72
N LEU A 169 37.06 15.28 4.44
CA LEU A 169 37.19 15.72 5.83
C LEU A 169 36.93 17.22 5.94
N LYS A 170 37.64 18.01 5.12
CA LYS A 170 37.45 19.46 5.06
C LYS A 170 36.01 19.80 4.70
N THR A 171 35.45 19.16 3.69
CA THR A 171 34.09 19.44 3.22
C THR A 171 33.05 19.09 4.29
N LEU A 172 33.13 17.92 4.91
CA LEU A 172 32.23 17.51 6.00
C LEU A 172 32.39 18.36 7.26
N SER A 173 33.58 18.88 7.57
CA SER A 173 33.80 19.72 8.75
C SER A 173 33.03 21.05 8.73
N HIS A 174 32.51 21.46 7.55
CA HIS A 174 31.62 22.62 7.44
C HIS A 174 30.17 22.32 7.83
N LEU A 175 29.80 21.05 7.98
CA LEU A 175 28.45 20.67 8.40
C LEU A 175 28.35 20.72 9.92
N GLN A 176 27.23 21.25 10.41
CA GLN A 176 26.94 21.30 11.83
C GLN A 176 25.85 20.28 12.20
N GLY A 177 26.20 19.33 13.07
CA GLY A 177 25.22 18.50 13.75
C GLY A 177 24.40 19.35 14.73
N VAL A 178 23.08 19.25 14.67
CA VAL A 178 22.15 19.99 15.51
C VAL A 178 21.19 19.06 16.24
N SER A 179 20.69 19.51 17.39
CA SER A 179 19.52 18.91 18.03
C SER A 179 18.30 19.81 17.85
N TYR A 180 17.12 19.23 17.67
CA TYR A 180 15.90 20.01 17.46
C TYR A 180 14.64 19.29 17.97
N VAL A 181 13.55 20.03 18.09
CA VAL A 181 12.21 19.51 18.29
C VAL A 181 11.33 20.05 17.17
N TRP A 182 10.42 19.23 16.64
CA TRP A 182 9.55 19.64 15.55
C TRP A 182 8.63 20.79 15.96
N LYS A 183 8.58 21.85 15.14
CA LYS A 183 7.61 22.94 15.31
C LYS A 183 6.15 22.44 15.19
N ASN A 184 5.90 21.50 14.27
CA ASN A 184 4.60 20.87 14.12
C ASN A 184 4.34 19.93 15.31
N LYS A 185 3.27 20.20 16.08
CA LYS A 185 2.86 19.45 17.26
C LYS A 185 2.24 18.09 16.97
N THR A 186 1.85 17.81 15.73
CA THR A 186 1.37 16.48 15.33
C THR A 186 2.51 15.51 15.03
N LYS A 187 3.76 16.00 14.93
CA LYS A 187 4.96 15.16 14.84
C LYS A 187 5.49 14.80 16.22
N ASP A 188 6.37 13.81 16.26
CA ASP A 188 7.10 13.45 17.48
C ASP A 188 7.73 14.68 18.14
N GLN A 189 7.45 14.87 19.43
CA GLN A 189 7.94 16.00 20.21
C GLN A 189 9.20 15.64 21.01
N ALA A 190 9.71 14.41 20.91
CA ALA A 190 11.00 14.04 21.47
C ALA A 190 12.15 14.83 20.83
N LEU A 191 13.24 15.02 21.58
CA LEU A 191 14.47 15.62 21.09
C LEU A 191 15.06 14.78 19.96
N GLN A 192 15.28 15.40 18.80
CA GLN A 192 15.85 14.79 17.61
C GLN A 192 17.26 15.32 17.36
N TYR A 193 18.04 14.58 16.56
CA TYR A 193 19.37 14.99 16.11
C TYR A 193 19.45 14.87 14.59
N GLY A 194 20.16 15.80 13.95
CA GLY A 194 20.31 15.79 12.51
C GLY A 194 21.07 16.98 11.97
N LEU A 195 20.75 17.34 10.74
CA LEU A 195 21.35 18.44 9.98
C LEU A 195 20.26 19.40 9.48
N ILE A 196 20.63 20.66 9.26
CA ILE A 196 19.77 21.64 8.59
C ILE A 196 19.97 21.51 7.08
N ALA A 197 18.89 21.20 6.35
CA ALA A 197 18.95 20.94 4.91
C ALA A 197 19.55 22.10 4.11
N GLN A 198 19.27 23.34 4.50
CA GLN A 198 19.79 24.57 3.87
C GLN A 198 21.31 24.75 4.08
N GLU A 199 21.87 24.21 5.16
CA GLU A 199 23.32 24.25 5.41
C GLU A 199 24.02 23.16 4.62
N VAL A 200 23.42 21.96 4.58
CA VAL A 200 23.91 20.85 3.74
C VAL A 200 23.89 21.24 2.28
N GLU A 201 22.87 21.94 1.79
CA GLU A 201 22.75 22.39 0.39
C GLU A 201 23.97 23.20 -0.10
N LYS A 202 24.58 24.02 0.78
CA LYS A 202 25.75 24.83 0.43
C LYS A 202 27.00 23.98 0.14
N THR A 203 27.02 22.76 0.67
CA THR A 203 28.17 21.86 0.65
C THR A 203 27.94 20.65 -0.27
N TYR A 204 26.78 20.02 -0.15
CA TYR A 204 26.32 18.85 -0.90
C TYR A 204 24.94 19.11 -1.51
N PRO A 205 24.81 19.99 -2.53
CA PRO A 205 23.51 20.33 -3.11
C PRO A 205 22.78 19.11 -3.68
N ASN A 206 23.52 18.14 -4.22
CA ASN A 206 22.97 16.90 -4.79
C ASN A 206 22.36 15.95 -3.74
N LEU A 207 22.56 16.20 -2.45
CA LEU A 207 21.96 15.42 -1.36
C LEU A 207 20.68 16.06 -0.84
N ILE A 208 20.19 17.13 -1.47
CA ILE A 208 18.95 17.81 -1.09
C ILE A 208 17.84 17.48 -2.06
N SER A 209 16.74 16.97 -1.51
CA SER A 209 15.46 16.91 -2.21
C SER A 209 14.61 18.12 -1.82
N TYR A 210 14.03 18.80 -2.82
CA TYR A 210 13.17 19.95 -2.60
C TYR A 210 11.76 19.67 -3.12
N ASN A 211 10.81 19.62 -2.20
CA ASN A 211 9.39 19.58 -2.53
C ASN A 211 8.88 21.01 -2.73
N LYS A 212 8.61 21.37 -3.99
CA LYS A 212 8.12 22.69 -4.40
C LYS A 212 6.70 22.99 -3.94
N GLU A 213 5.85 21.97 -3.78
CA GLU A 213 4.45 22.14 -3.39
C GLU A 213 4.32 22.50 -1.91
N THR A 214 5.15 21.88 -1.07
CA THR A 214 5.15 22.13 0.39
C THR A 214 6.19 23.14 0.82
N ASP A 215 7.07 23.59 -0.07
CA ASP A 215 8.26 24.39 0.22
C ASP A 215 9.17 23.78 1.31
N ILE A 216 9.41 22.47 1.23
CA ILE A 216 10.21 21.73 2.22
C ILE A 216 11.44 21.10 1.55
N LYS A 217 12.60 21.27 2.19
CA LYS A 217 13.85 20.60 1.84
C LYS A 217 14.12 19.41 2.76
N SER A 218 14.62 18.32 2.19
CA SER A 218 14.95 17.07 2.90
C SER A 218 16.35 16.59 2.52
N VAL A 219 17.05 15.97 3.47
CA VAL A 219 18.43 15.51 3.30
C VAL A 219 18.45 14.00 2.98
N ASN A 220 19.18 13.62 1.94
CA ASN A 220 19.59 12.24 1.69
C ASN A 220 20.78 11.87 2.59
N TYR A 221 20.48 11.48 3.84
CA TYR A 221 21.52 11.10 4.81
C TYR A 221 22.38 9.92 4.35
N ILE A 222 21.82 8.96 3.59
CA ILE A 222 22.56 7.79 3.09
C ILE A 222 23.70 8.24 2.16
N GLY A 223 23.48 9.30 1.38
CA GLY A 223 24.50 9.85 0.49
C GLY A 223 25.72 10.42 1.22
N LEU A 224 25.63 10.74 2.51
CA LEU A 224 26.77 11.22 3.30
C LEU A 224 27.73 10.10 3.72
N ILE A 225 27.34 8.83 3.61
CA ILE A 225 28.18 7.68 4.03
C ILE A 225 29.49 7.64 3.24
N ALA A 226 29.46 7.86 1.92
CA ALA A 226 30.67 7.81 1.09
C ALA A 226 31.67 8.93 1.44
N PRO A 227 31.27 10.22 1.52
CA PRO A 227 32.14 11.27 2.05
C PRO A 227 32.65 10.99 3.48
N MET A 228 31.83 10.42 4.36
CA MET A 228 32.27 10.07 5.72
C MET A 228 33.40 9.03 5.71
N ILE A 229 33.32 8.02 4.83
CA ILE A 229 34.37 7.01 4.68
C ILE A 229 35.69 7.65 4.24
N GLU A 230 35.67 8.54 3.24
CA GLU A 230 36.89 9.21 2.78
C GLU A 230 37.43 10.21 3.81
N ALA A 231 36.55 10.93 4.52
CA ALA A 231 36.98 11.81 5.62
C ALA A 231 37.70 11.04 6.74
N ILE A 232 37.25 9.83 7.09
CA ILE A 232 37.92 8.98 8.07
C ILE A 232 39.30 8.54 7.57
N LYS A 233 39.44 8.24 6.27
CA LYS A 233 40.73 7.88 5.67
C LYS A 233 41.70 9.06 5.66
N GLU A 234 41.22 10.24 5.27
CA GLU A 234 41.98 11.49 5.31
C GLU A 234 42.42 11.81 6.74
N LEU A 235 41.50 11.76 7.73
CA LEU A 235 41.81 11.98 9.14
C LEU A 235 42.83 10.97 9.68
N LYS A 236 42.76 9.71 9.26
CA LYS A 236 43.75 8.69 9.62
C LYS A 236 45.13 9.06 9.05
N ALA A 237 45.20 9.48 7.79
CA ALA A 237 46.46 9.88 7.17
C ALA A 237 47.10 11.09 7.88
N GLU A 238 46.31 12.10 8.24
CA GLU A 238 46.77 13.25 9.03
C GLU A 238 47.30 12.83 10.40
N ASN A 239 46.60 11.92 11.10
CA ASN A 239 47.05 11.41 12.40
C ASN A 239 48.39 10.66 12.32
N GLU A 240 48.58 9.81 11.30
CA GLU A 240 49.86 9.10 11.14
C GLU A 240 51.00 10.05 10.76
N ALA A 241 50.72 11.09 9.98
CA ALA A 241 51.69 12.15 9.69
C ALA A 241 52.08 12.93 10.96
N LEU A 242 51.11 13.24 11.82
CA LEU A 242 51.34 13.91 13.10
C LEU A 242 52.17 13.05 14.06
N LYS A 243 51.87 11.76 14.19
CA LYS A 243 52.66 10.82 15.00
C LYS A 243 54.11 10.73 14.53
N THR A 244 54.31 10.57 13.22
CA THR A 244 55.65 10.50 12.63
C THR A 244 56.47 11.77 12.94
N ARG A 245 55.82 12.94 12.88
CA ARG A 245 56.47 14.21 13.24
C ARG A 245 56.82 14.27 14.73
N LEU A 246 55.94 13.79 15.59
CA LEU A 246 56.15 13.74 17.04
C LEU A 246 57.32 12.82 17.39
N ASP A 247 57.37 11.60 16.85
CA ASP A 247 58.47 10.64 17.06
C ASP A 247 59.83 11.24 16.64
N LYS A 248 59.84 11.95 15.50
CA LYS A 248 61.04 12.64 15.02
C LYS A 248 61.51 13.73 15.99
N LEU A 249 60.59 14.55 16.48
CA LEU A 249 60.90 15.62 17.43
C LEU A 249 61.37 15.08 18.79
N GLU A 250 60.78 13.99 19.28
CA GLU A 250 61.21 13.32 20.52
C GLU A 250 62.61 12.73 20.39
N THR A 251 62.93 12.14 19.22
CA THR A 251 64.28 11.64 18.91
C THR A 251 65.30 12.79 18.86
N GLU A 252 64.95 13.91 18.23
CA GLU A 252 65.81 15.10 18.15
C GLU A 252 66.06 15.72 19.55
N GLY A 253 65.03 15.80 20.39
CA GLY A 253 65.16 16.31 21.76
C GLY A 253 66.06 15.46 22.65
N THR A 254 65.95 14.12 22.56
CA THR A 254 66.77 13.18 23.35
C THR A 254 68.26 13.28 22.99
N ASN A 255 68.58 13.58 21.72
CA ASN A 255 69.96 13.74 21.26
C ASN A 255 70.60 15.08 21.67
N ILE A 256 69.82 16.07 22.10
CA ILE A 256 70.33 17.38 22.55
C ILE A 256 70.64 17.38 24.06
N GLU A 257 70.02 16.48 24.82
CA GLU A 257 70.25 16.33 26.27
C GLU A 257 71.41 15.38 26.64
N GLN A 258 72.03 14.72 25.65
CA GLN A 258 73.23 13.88 25.79
C GLN A 258 74.51 14.61 25.39
#